data_AF-A0A4Y7QGQ2-F1
#
_entry.id   AF-A0A4Y7QGQ2-F1
#
_cell.length_a   1.000
_cell.length_b   1.000
_cell.length_c   1.000
_cell.angle_alpha   90.00
_cell.angle_beta   90.00
_cell.angle_gamma   90.00
#
_symmetry.space_group_name_H-M   'P 1'
#
loop_
_entity.id
_entity.type
_entity.pdbx_description
1 polymer ?
#
loop_
_entity_poly.entity_id
_entity_poly.type
_entity_poly.pdbx_seq_one_letter_code
_entity_poly.pdbx_strand_id
1 'polypeptide(L)'
;MFPKKEDETPQVNASTTPPNMPDLSEPGSKIWGPYLELADKYDKDLVESWRDDMESLLIFAALFSASVTALVIESYQALQEDTAQATLMVLLQISKQLANGTQSTTAAVQPVFQQQSGDIAVNALWFLSLAFSLACALAAVMVRQWARRYLRLPRSLPSISDRARMRQYLFENLESWKMDLVVETIPILLHISLILFIIGLLLFVHFVNFQVALCCSASV
;
A
#
# COMPACT_ATOMS: atom_id res chain seq x y z
N MET A 1 78.27 47.81 -10.07
CA MET A 1 77.95 46.49 -10.65
C MET A 1 78.24 45.44 -9.59
N PHE A 2 77.20 45.01 -8.88
CA PHE A 2 77.21 43.88 -7.94
C PHE A 2 75.79 43.28 -7.96
N PRO A 3 75.62 41.98 -8.27
CA PRO A 3 74.28 41.40 -8.45
C PRO A 3 73.59 41.11 -7.11
N LYS A 4 72.27 41.37 -7.08
CA LYS A 4 71.34 41.00 -6.01
C LYS A 4 71.25 39.47 -5.91
N LYS A 5 71.36 38.93 -4.70
CA LYS A 5 70.97 37.54 -4.39
C LYS A 5 69.45 37.44 -4.51
N GLU A 6 68.99 36.46 -5.28
CA GLU A 6 67.60 36.02 -5.33
C GLU A 6 67.28 35.27 -4.04
N ASP A 7 66.27 35.74 -3.31
CA ASP A 7 65.64 34.98 -2.22
C ASP A 7 64.72 33.92 -2.86
N GLU A 8 65.14 32.65 -2.80
CA GLU A 8 64.27 31.52 -3.07
C GLU A 8 63.25 31.38 -1.93
N THR A 9 62.00 31.78 -2.17
CA THR A 9 60.87 31.37 -1.35
C THR A 9 60.57 29.89 -1.60
N PRO A 10 60.40 29.04 -0.57
CA PRO A 10 59.96 27.67 -0.77
C PRO A 10 58.51 27.69 -1.29
N GLN A 11 58.30 27.15 -2.48
CA GLN A 11 57.00 26.79 -3.01
C GLN A 11 56.35 25.79 -2.02
N VAL A 12 55.42 26.29 -1.19
CA VAL A 12 54.52 25.45 -0.42
C VAL A 12 53.62 24.75 -1.43
N ASN A 13 53.99 23.52 -1.77
CA ASN A 13 53.18 22.62 -2.58
C ASN A 13 51.76 22.59 -2.00
N ALA A 14 50.81 23.08 -2.79
CA ALA A 14 49.40 23.03 -2.50
C ALA A 14 49.00 21.56 -2.30
N SER A 15 48.87 21.22 -1.02
CA SER A 15 48.06 20.15 -0.44
C SER A 15 47.35 19.24 -1.44
N THR A 16 47.96 18.08 -1.67
CA THR A 16 47.28 16.83 -2.03
C THR A 16 46.24 16.53 -0.95
N THR A 17 45.07 17.16 -1.08
CA THR A 17 43.94 16.92 -0.18
C THR A 17 43.29 15.62 -0.63
N PRO A 18 43.15 14.61 0.24
CA PRO A 18 42.45 13.39 -0.12
C PRO A 18 41.02 13.76 -0.56
N PRO A 19 40.47 13.13 -1.62
CA PRO A 19 39.25 13.56 -2.31
C PRO A 19 37.95 13.42 -1.51
N ASN A 20 38.04 13.20 -0.18
CA ASN A 20 36.91 12.92 0.70
C ASN A 20 36.95 13.68 2.02
N MET A 21 37.88 14.62 2.22
CA MET A 21 37.85 15.46 3.42
C MET A 21 36.89 16.62 3.18
N PRO A 22 35.80 16.75 3.96
CA PRO A 22 34.86 17.86 3.79
C PRO A 22 35.61 19.18 3.97
N ASP A 23 35.36 20.13 3.06
CA ASP A 23 36.01 21.44 3.09
C ASP A 23 35.56 22.21 4.34
N LEU A 24 36.48 22.34 5.30
CA LEU A 24 36.29 23.02 6.59
C LEU A 24 36.72 24.51 6.53
N SER A 25 37.06 25.03 5.35
CA SER A 25 37.56 26.40 5.19
C SER A 25 36.47 27.48 5.29
N GLU A 26 35.19 27.11 5.17
CA GLU A 26 34.09 28.06 5.31
C GLU A 26 33.84 28.46 6.79
N PRO A 27 33.68 29.75 7.11
CA PRO A 27 33.44 30.22 8.48
C PRO A 27 32.23 29.59 9.19
N GLY A 28 31.21 29.18 8.43
CA GLY A 28 30.01 28.52 8.95
C GLY A 28 30.18 27.02 9.23
N SER A 29 31.19 26.36 8.65
CA SER A 29 31.37 24.90 8.73
C SER A 29 31.54 24.38 10.17
N LYS A 30 32.13 25.20 11.05
CA LYS A 30 32.30 24.90 12.49
C LYS A 30 30.99 24.80 13.25
N ILE A 31 29.96 25.52 12.82
CA ILE A 31 28.62 25.50 13.43
C ILE A 31 27.77 24.41 12.77
N TRP A 32 27.91 24.25 11.46
CA TRP A 32 27.17 23.25 10.70
C TRP A 32 27.56 21.82 11.04
N GLY A 33 28.81 21.54 11.39
CA GLY A 33 29.26 20.19 11.79
C GLY A 33 28.45 19.59 12.95
N PRO A 34 28.46 20.20 14.14
CA PRO A 34 27.68 19.72 15.29
C PRO A 34 26.17 19.73 15.03
N TYR A 35 25.65 20.71 14.30
CA TYR A 35 24.25 20.75 13.91
C TYR A 35 23.87 19.54 13.04
N LEU A 36 24.65 19.25 12.00
CA LEU A 36 24.40 18.17 11.06
C LEU A 36 24.51 16.80 11.75
N GLU A 37 25.39 16.65 12.74
CA GLU A 37 25.51 15.42 13.52
C GLU A 37 24.26 15.16 14.37
N LEU A 38 23.78 16.16 15.11
CA LEU A 38 22.57 16.02 15.93
C LEU A 38 21.32 15.80 15.07
N ALA A 39 21.25 16.54 13.96
CA ALA A 39 20.26 16.43 12.91
C ALA A 39 20.19 15.04 12.27
N ASP A 40 21.33 14.51 11.81
CA ASP A 40 21.39 13.21 11.12
C ASP A 40 21.01 12.08 12.08
N LYS A 41 21.33 12.22 13.37
CA LYS A 41 20.89 11.27 14.40
C LYS A 41 19.36 11.28 14.55
N TYR A 42 18.77 12.46 14.75
CA TYR A 42 17.31 12.60 14.87
C TYR A 42 16.58 12.10 13.61
N ASP A 43 17.04 12.51 12.43
CA ASP A 43 16.46 12.11 11.15
C ASP A 43 16.54 10.61 10.93
N LYS A 44 17.67 10.00 11.28
CA LYS A 44 17.87 8.57 11.15
C LYS A 44 16.93 7.81 12.06
N ASP A 45 16.82 8.20 13.33
CA ASP A 45 15.94 7.55 14.30
C ASP A 45 14.46 7.66 13.87
N LEU A 46 14.03 8.84 13.41
CA LEU A 46 12.66 9.07 12.90
C LEU A 46 12.38 8.24 11.64
N VAL A 47 13.29 8.27 10.66
CA VAL A 47 13.14 7.54 9.41
C VAL A 47 13.16 6.02 9.63
N GLU A 48 13.97 5.54 10.58
CA GLU A 48 14.03 4.13 10.96
C GLU A 48 12.69 3.69 11.56
N SER A 49 12.14 4.45 12.52
CA SER A 49 10.80 4.19 13.08
C SER A 49 9.73 4.12 11.99
N TRP A 50 9.64 5.14 11.13
CA TRP A 50 8.65 5.16 10.05
C TRP A 50 8.83 4.00 9.08
N ARG A 51 10.07 3.65 8.74
CA ARG A 51 10.35 2.55 7.82
C ARG A 51 9.86 1.22 8.39
N ASP A 52 10.08 1.01 9.68
CA ASP A 52 9.71 -0.22 10.37
C ASP A 52 8.17 -0.31 10.51
N ASP A 53 7.50 0.80 10.84
CA ASP A 53 6.03 0.90 10.83
C ASP A 53 5.44 0.59 9.45
N MET A 54 6.00 1.19 8.39
CA MET A 54 5.55 0.93 7.01
C MET A 54 5.80 -0.51 6.58
N GLU A 55 6.85 -1.17 7.07
CA GLU A 55 7.10 -2.58 6.80
C GLU A 55 6.05 -3.49 7.43
N SER A 56 5.72 -3.24 8.69
CA SER A 56 4.62 -3.92 9.38
C SER A 56 3.29 -3.74 8.65
N LEU A 57 2.97 -2.52 8.23
CA LEU A 57 1.75 -2.20 7.46
C LEU A 57 1.71 -2.94 6.11
N LEU A 58 2.84 -3.05 5.40
CA LEU A 58 2.92 -3.77 4.13
C LEU A 58 2.70 -5.27 4.29
N ILE A 59 3.27 -5.88 5.33
CA ILE A 59 3.05 -7.29 5.64
C ILE A 59 1.57 -7.52 5.95
N PHE A 60 0.98 -6.66 6.78
CA PHE A 60 -0.45 -6.75 7.08
C PHE A 60 -1.31 -6.59 5.82
N ALA A 61 -1.05 -5.58 4.99
CA ALA A 61 -1.80 -5.34 3.76
C ALA A 61 -1.72 -6.53 2.79
N ALA A 62 -0.55 -7.16 2.68
CA ALA A 62 -0.35 -8.35 1.85
C ALA A 62 -1.15 -9.56 2.37
N LEU A 63 -1.07 -9.85 3.67
CA LEU A 63 -1.82 -10.94 4.31
C LEU A 63 -3.33 -10.72 4.24
N PHE A 64 -3.76 -9.49 4.47
CA PHE A 64 -5.16 -9.10 4.34
C PHE A 64 -5.64 -9.25 2.89
N SER A 65 -4.87 -8.78 1.90
CA SER A 65 -5.20 -8.93 0.49
C SER A 65 -5.33 -10.40 0.08
N ALA A 66 -4.43 -11.27 0.54
CA ALA A 66 -4.50 -12.71 0.29
C ALA A 66 -5.77 -13.33 0.90
N SER A 67 -6.10 -12.97 2.14
CA SER A 67 -7.28 -13.46 2.85
C SER A 67 -8.58 -13.02 2.17
N VAL A 68 -8.68 -11.74 1.79
CA VAL A 68 -9.86 -11.21 1.08
C VAL A 68 -9.98 -11.84 -0.30
N THR A 69 -8.87 -12.02 -1.03
CA THR A 69 -8.87 -12.66 -2.35
C THR A 69 -9.39 -14.10 -2.28
N ALA A 70 -8.96 -14.87 -1.26
CA ALA A 70 -9.47 -16.22 -1.05
C ALA A 70 -10.99 -16.23 -0.81
N LEU A 71 -11.50 -15.32 0.03
CA LEU A 71 -12.93 -15.21 0.31
C LEU A 71 -13.74 -14.73 -0.90
N VAL A 72 -13.19 -13.80 -1.70
CA VAL A 72 -13.78 -13.37 -2.96
C VAL A 72 -13.93 -14.56 -3.91
N ILE A 73 -12.89 -15.39 -4.06
CA ILE A 73 -12.94 -16.59 -4.90
C ILE A 73 -14.02 -17.57 -4.42
N GLU A 74 -14.07 -17.86 -3.12
CA GLU A 74 -15.10 -18.74 -2.53
C GLU A 74 -16.52 -18.18 -2.72
N SER A 75 -16.71 -16.89 -2.49
CA SER A 75 -18.03 -16.26 -2.71
C SER A 75 -18.43 -16.28 -4.18
N TYR A 76 -17.50 -16.10 -5.12
CA TYR A 76 -17.81 -16.22 -6.54
C TYR A 76 -18.27 -17.63 -6.91
N GLN A 77 -17.69 -18.67 -6.30
CA GLN A 77 -18.16 -20.04 -6.46
C GLN A 77 -19.53 -20.26 -5.82
N ALA A 78 -19.79 -19.68 -4.65
CA ALA A 78 -21.10 -19.76 -3.98
C ALA A 78 -22.22 -18.99 -4.73
N LEU A 79 -21.87 -17.91 -5.43
CA LEU A 79 -22.80 -17.12 -6.25
C LEU A 79 -23.02 -17.72 -7.65
N GLN A 80 -22.09 -18.51 -8.17
CA GLN A 80 -22.33 -19.26 -9.39
C GLN A 80 -23.40 -20.31 -9.07
N GLU A 81 -24.60 -20.05 -9.60
CA GLU A 81 -25.70 -21.00 -9.65
C GLU A 81 -25.14 -22.37 -9.99
N ASP A 82 -25.44 -23.37 -9.15
CA ASP A 82 -25.04 -24.74 -9.38
C ASP A 82 -25.62 -25.16 -10.73
N THR A 83 -24.82 -24.98 -11.79
CA THR A 83 -25.22 -25.24 -13.18
C THR A 83 -25.66 -26.68 -13.34
N ALA A 84 -25.21 -27.59 -12.45
CA ALA A 84 -25.72 -28.94 -12.38
C ALA A 84 -27.16 -29.00 -11.85
N GLN A 85 -27.54 -28.24 -10.82
CA GLN A 85 -28.93 -28.11 -10.34
C GLN A 85 -29.83 -27.46 -11.40
N ALA A 86 -29.40 -26.38 -12.04
CA ALA A 86 -30.18 -25.74 -13.11
C ALA A 86 -30.36 -26.69 -14.31
N THR A 87 -29.30 -27.40 -14.70
CA THR A 87 -29.37 -28.41 -15.78
C THR A 87 -30.22 -29.61 -15.37
N LEU A 88 -30.17 -30.05 -14.11
CA LEU A 88 -31.01 -31.12 -13.57
C LEU A 88 -32.47 -30.71 -13.51
N MET A 89 -32.79 -29.48 -13.09
CA MET A 89 -34.16 -28.96 -13.12
C MET A 89 -34.70 -28.89 -14.54
N VAL A 90 -33.89 -28.43 -15.50
CA VAL A 90 -34.27 -28.40 -16.92
C VAL A 90 -34.45 -29.82 -17.47
N LEU A 91 -33.54 -30.76 -17.18
CA LEU A 91 -33.66 -32.16 -17.60
C LEU A 91 -34.88 -32.84 -16.98
N LEU A 92 -35.19 -32.58 -15.72
CA LEU A 92 -36.35 -33.14 -15.02
C LEU A 92 -37.65 -32.52 -15.56
N GLN A 93 -37.65 -31.25 -15.93
CA GLN A 93 -38.76 -30.60 -16.61
C GLN A 93 -38.98 -31.16 -18.02
N ILE A 94 -37.92 -31.39 -18.80
CA ILE A 94 -37.99 -32.03 -20.12
C ILE A 94 -38.51 -33.48 -19.98
N SER A 95 -38.01 -34.23 -19.01
CA SER A 95 -38.45 -35.60 -18.72
C SER A 95 -39.95 -35.65 -18.39
N LYS A 96 -40.44 -34.73 -17.54
CA LYS A 96 -41.87 -34.62 -17.21
C LYS A 96 -42.71 -34.23 -18.42
N GLN A 97 -42.25 -33.31 -19.26
CA GLN A 97 -42.95 -32.93 -20.49
C GLN A 97 -43.03 -34.08 -21.50
N LEU A 98 -41.99 -34.90 -21.59
CA LEU A 98 -41.96 -36.07 -22.47
C LEU A 98 -42.83 -37.22 -21.94
N ALA A 99 -42.88 -37.39 -20.61
CA ALA A 99 -43.71 -38.39 -19.96
C ALA A 99 -45.22 -38.05 -19.99
N ASN A 100 -45.58 -36.76 -19.95
CA ASN A 100 -46.98 -36.32 -19.83
C ASN A 100 -47.69 -36.01 -21.16
N GLY A 101 -47.07 -36.36 -22.30
CA GLY A 101 -47.70 -36.32 -23.62
C GLY A 101 -48.21 -34.94 -24.05
N THR A 102 -47.32 -34.14 -24.66
CA THR A 102 -47.62 -32.94 -25.48
C THR A 102 -48.93 -32.19 -25.16
N GLN A 103 -49.00 -31.56 -23.99
CA GLN A 103 -49.85 -30.37 -23.83
C GLN A 103 -48.95 -29.14 -23.93
N SER A 104 -48.89 -28.60 -25.14
CA SER A 104 -48.31 -27.29 -25.43
C SER A 104 -49.08 -26.22 -24.66
N THR A 105 -48.50 -25.65 -23.61
CA THR A 105 -48.29 -24.20 -23.43
C THR A 105 -47.82 -23.89 -22.01
N THR A 106 -46.52 -23.65 -21.89
CA THR A 106 -45.96 -22.36 -21.44
C THR A 106 -44.49 -22.43 -21.80
N ALA A 107 -44.02 -21.52 -22.65
CA ALA A 107 -42.60 -21.36 -22.90
C ALA A 107 -41.89 -21.32 -21.54
N ALA A 108 -40.85 -22.14 -21.37
CA ALA A 108 -40.02 -22.10 -20.18
C ALA A 108 -39.51 -20.67 -20.03
N VAL A 109 -40.15 -19.89 -19.17
CA VAL A 109 -39.58 -18.64 -18.68
C VAL A 109 -38.33 -19.11 -17.97
N GLN A 110 -37.17 -18.90 -18.60
CA GLN A 110 -35.92 -19.01 -17.87
C GLN A 110 -36.12 -18.16 -16.62
N PRO A 111 -35.85 -18.69 -15.41
CA PRO A 111 -35.75 -17.81 -14.27
C PRO A 111 -34.70 -16.78 -14.66
N VAL A 112 -35.13 -15.55 -14.89
CA VAL A 112 -34.20 -14.44 -15.07
C VAL A 112 -33.42 -14.48 -13.78
N PHE A 113 -32.15 -14.87 -13.86
CA PHE A 113 -31.28 -14.99 -12.71
C PHE A 113 -31.14 -13.58 -12.14
N GLN A 114 -32.07 -13.24 -11.26
CA GLN A 114 -32.19 -11.92 -10.69
C GLN A 114 -31.19 -11.92 -9.55
N GLN A 115 -29.93 -11.71 -9.93
CA GLN A 115 -28.79 -11.59 -9.03
C GLN A 115 -29.21 -10.71 -7.87
N GLN A 116 -29.30 -11.33 -6.71
CA GLN A 116 -29.87 -10.72 -5.52
C GLN A 116 -29.00 -9.50 -5.19
N SER A 117 -29.61 -8.32 -5.10
CA SER A 117 -28.86 -7.05 -5.01
C SER A 117 -27.87 -6.98 -3.84
N GLY A 118 -28.04 -7.83 -2.82
CA GLY A 118 -27.10 -8.00 -1.71
C GLY A 118 -25.75 -8.58 -2.12
N ASP A 119 -25.70 -9.50 -3.08
CA ASP A 119 -24.48 -10.15 -3.56
C ASP A 119 -23.53 -9.16 -4.21
N ILE A 120 -24.09 -8.21 -4.98
CA ILE A 120 -23.36 -7.12 -5.62
C ILE A 120 -22.78 -6.18 -4.55
N ALA A 121 -23.55 -5.88 -3.50
CA ALA A 121 -23.10 -4.99 -2.43
C ALA A 121 -21.96 -5.59 -1.59
N VAL A 122 -22.03 -6.88 -1.27
CA VAL A 122 -20.95 -7.60 -0.55
C VAL A 122 -19.68 -7.62 -1.37
N ASN A 123 -19.79 -7.97 -2.66
CA ASN A 123 -18.63 -8.01 -3.55
C ASN A 123 -18.01 -6.61 -3.71
N ALA A 124 -18.84 -5.57 -3.86
CA ALA A 124 -18.37 -4.18 -3.91
C ALA A 124 -17.65 -3.77 -2.61
N LEU A 125 -18.16 -4.15 -1.43
CA LEU A 125 -17.50 -3.88 -0.15
C LEU A 125 -16.14 -4.58 -0.04
N TRP A 126 -16.04 -5.82 -0.52
CA TRP A 126 -14.77 -6.55 -0.53
C TRP A 126 -13.76 -5.94 -1.51
N PHE A 127 -14.18 -5.60 -2.73
CA PHE A 127 -13.33 -4.86 -3.67
C PHE A 127 -12.86 -3.52 -3.10
N LEU A 128 -13.75 -2.79 -2.42
CA LEU A 128 -13.41 -1.51 -1.81
C LEU A 128 -12.42 -1.68 -0.65
N SER A 129 -12.60 -2.72 0.18
CA SER A 129 -11.64 -3.06 1.24
C SER A 129 -10.26 -3.40 0.65
N LEU A 130 -10.20 -4.19 -0.42
CA LEU A 130 -8.96 -4.50 -1.15
C LEU A 130 -8.30 -3.25 -1.73
N ALA A 131 -9.08 -2.38 -2.38
CA ALA A 131 -8.58 -1.14 -2.96
C ALA A 131 -7.96 -0.23 -1.89
N PHE A 132 -8.61 -0.06 -0.74
CA PHE A 132 -8.06 0.72 0.37
C PHE A 132 -6.81 0.09 0.98
N SER A 133 -6.76 -1.23 1.14
CA SER A 133 -5.55 -1.94 1.59
C SER A 133 -4.38 -1.74 0.62
N LEU A 134 -4.64 -1.82 -0.68
CA LEU A 134 -3.61 -1.61 -1.71
C LEU A 134 -3.15 -0.15 -1.80
N ALA A 135 -4.07 0.81 -1.64
CA ALA A 135 -3.74 2.22 -1.53
C ALA A 135 -2.85 2.50 -0.30
N CYS A 136 -3.17 1.89 0.85
CA CYS A 136 -2.33 1.93 2.04
C CYS A 136 -0.94 1.35 1.76
N ALA A 137 -0.85 0.19 1.10
CA ALA A 137 0.43 -0.41 0.72
C ALA A 137 1.25 0.50 -0.21
N LEU A 138 0.62 1.11 -1.22
CA LEU A 138 1.28 2.02 -2.15
C LEU A 138 1.81 3.27 -1.44
N ALA A 139 1.01 3.84 -0.54
CA ALA A 139 1.42 4.97 0.28
C ALA A 139 2.61 4.59 1.21
N ALA A 140 2.57 3.42 1.85
CA ALA A 140 3.67 2.91 2.67
C ALA A 140 4.97 2.75 1.87
N VAL A 141 4.89 2.25 0.63
CA VAL A 141 6.05 2.18 -0.28
C VAL A 141 6.59 3.57 -0.62
N MET A 142 5.70 4.54 -0.91
CA MET A 142 6.11 5.92 -1.19
C MET A 142 6.84 6.56 -0.01
N VAL A 143 6.32 6.39 1.22
CA VAL A 143 7.00 6.85 2.44
C VAL A 143 8.37 6.20 2.58
N ARG A 144 8.49 4.87 2.38
CA ARG A 144 9.79 4.17 2.42
C ARG A 144 10.76 4.67 1.34
N GLN A 145 10.28 4.95 0.13
CA GLN A 145 11.10 5.47 -0.97
C GLN A 145 11.61 6.88 -0.66
N TRP A 146 10.71 7.75 -0.17
CA TRP A 146 11.04 9.11 0.23
C TRP A 146 12.04 9.12 1.39
N ALA A 147 11.80 8.34 2.43
CA ALA A 147 12.69 8.18 3.59
C ALA A 147 14.13 7.84 3.18
N ARG A 148 14.30 6.88 2.26
CA ARG A 148 15.61 6.53 1.71
C ARG A 148 16.24 7.69 0.95
N ARG A 149 15.44 8.45 0.20
CA ARG A 149 15.91 9.58 -0.59
C ARG A 149 16.33 10.75 0.30
N TYR A 150 15.58 11.01 1.37
CA TYR A 150 15.87 12.04 2.38
C TYR A 150 17.23 11.83 3.04
N LEU A 151 17.56 10.61 3.47
CA LEU A 151 18.86 10.31 4.09
C LEU A 151 20.05 10.27 3.11
N ARG A 152 19.79 9.95 1.83
CA ARG A 152 20.87 9.80 0.81
C ARG A 152 21.28 11.13 0.17
N LEU A 153 20.34 12.05 -0.04
CA LEU A 153 20.59 13.28 -0.81
C LEU A 153 21.64 14.19 -0.15
N PRO A 154 21.51 14.57 1.13
CA PRO A 154 22.46 15.46 1.80
C PRO A 154 23.86 14.84 1.89
N ARG A 155 23.95 13.51 2.08
CA ARG A 155 25.24 12.80 2.20
C ARG A 155 26.07 12.78 0.91
N SER A 156 25.43 12.99 -0.24
CA SER A 156 26.12 12.99 -1.54
C SER A 156 26.92 14.26 -1.83
N LEU A 157 26.72 15.36 -1.08
CA LEU A 157 27.40 16.62 -1.35
C LEU A 157 28.75 16.68 -0.63
N PRO A 158 29.80 17.28 -1.22
CA PRO A 158 31.13 17.34 -0.60
C PRO A 158 31.26 18.42 0.50
N SER A 159 30.54 19.54 0.39
CA SER A 159 30.59 20.67 1.35
C SER A 159 29.56 20.51 2.49
N ILE A 160 29.99 20.66 3.74
CA ILE A 160 29.15 20.54 4.95
C ILE A 160 28.01 21.58 4.93
N SER A 161 28.29 22.80 4.52
CA SER A 161 27.30 23.88 4.43
C SER A 161 26.22 23.56 3.39
N ASP A 162 26.61 22.97 2.26
CA ASP A 162 25.65 22.56 1.23
C ASP A 162 24.81 21.35 1.67
N ARG A 163 25.38 20.42 2.45
CA ARG A 163 24.60 19.33 3.07
C ARG A 163 23.51 19.90 3.98
N ALA A 164 23.86 20.86 4.82
CA ALA A 164 22.94 21.49 5.76
C ALA A 164 21.81 22.24 5.03
N ARG A 165 22.14 23.00 3.98
CA ARG A 165 21.15 23.71 3.15
C ARG A 165 20.23 22.76 2.40
N MET A 166 20.77 21.69 1.79
CA MET A 166 19.98 20.69 1.09
C MET A 166 19.02 19.96 2.05
N ARG A 167 19.49 19.58 3.24
CA ARG A 167 18.64 18.99 4.28
C ARG A 167 17.52 19.94 4.68
N GLN A 168 17.84 21.21 4.93
CA GLN A 168 16.85 22.22 5.31
C GLN A 168 15.78 22.39 4.23
N TYR A 169 16.18 22.48 2.97
CA TYR A 169 15.26 22.52 1.84
C TYR A 169 14.36 21.28 1.77
N LEU A 170 14.91 20.08 2.02
CA LEU A 170 14.12 18.85 2.06
C LEU A 170 13.16 18.80 3.25
N PHE A 171 13.54 19.37 4.39
CA PHE A 171 12.71 19.46 5.58
C PHE A 171 11.55 20.44 5.39
N GLU A 172 11.79 21.62 4.81
CA GLU A 172 10.74 22.57 4.43
C GLU A 172 9.79 21.97 3.38
N ASN A 173 10.32 21.15 2.46
CA ASN A 173 9.50 20.39 1.54
C ASN A 173 8.68 19.31 2.23
N LEU A 174 9.20 18.64 3.26
CA LEU A 174 8.44 17.67 4.07
C LEU A 174 7.27 18.35 4.78
N GLU A 175 7.51 19.52 5.37
CA GLU A 175 6.50 20.29 6.09
C GLU A 175 5.42 20.81 5.14
N SER A 176 5.82 21.34 3.97
CA SER A 176 4.86 21.82 2.95
C SER A 176 4.06 20.69 2.29
N TRP A 177 4.66 19.52 2.06
CA TRP A 177 3.97 18.34 1.53
C TRP A 177 3.12 17.61 2.58
N LYS A 178 3.16 18.02 3.85
CA LYS A 178 2.45 17.38 4.96
C LYS A 178 2.67 15.86 5.01
N MET A 179 3.90 15.42 4.84
CA MET A 179 4.22 13.98 4.89
C MET A 179 3.82 13.36 6.23
N ASP A 180 3.90 14.11 7.33
CA ASP A 180 3.40 13.68 8.64
C ASP A 180 1.92 13.26 8.59
N LEU A 181 1.09 14.04 7.88
CA LEU A 181 -0.33 13.73 7.73
C LEU A 181 -0.54 12.48 6.87
N VAL A 182 0.29 12.26 5.85
CA VAL A 182 0.25 11.03 5.06
C VAL A 182 0.61 9.82 5.93
N VAL A 183 1.71 9.90 6.70
CA VAL A 183 2.16 8.83 7.59
C VAL A 183 1.09 8.49 8.64
N GLU A 184 0.43 9.49 9.21
CA GLU A 184 -0.64 9.31 10.19
C GLU A 184 -1.94 8.75 9.56
N THR A 185 -2.24 9.10 8.31
CA THR A 185 -3.46 8.66 7.62
C THR A 185 -3.38 7.20 7.14
N ILE A 186 -2.18 6.69 6.84
CA ILE A 186 -1.99 5.32 6.30
C ILE A 186 -2.61 4.24 7.23
N PRO A 187 -2.30 4.18 8.53
CA PRO A 187 -2.93 3.24 9.45
C PRO A 187 -4.46 3.39 9.50
N ILE A 188 -4.97 4.63 9.49
CA ILE A 188 -6.42 4.90 9.55
C ILE A 188 -7.12 4.30 8.34
N LEU A 189 -6.53 4.45 7.14
CA LEU A 189 -7.07 3.89 5.91
C LEU A 189 -7.13 2.35 5.95
N LEU A 190 -6.12 1.72 6.55
CA LEU A 190 -6.09 0.27 6.77
C LEU A 190 -7.18 -0.18 7.75
N HIS A 191 -7.41 0.55 8.84
CA HIS A 191 -8.49 0.25 9.77
C HIS A 191 -9.86 0.37 9.10
N ILE A 192 -10.07 1.40 8.26
CA ILE A 192 -11.30 1.54 7.47
C ILE A 192 -11.48 0.33 6.56
N SER A 193 -10.43 -0.09 5.85
CA SER A 193 -10.45 -1.30 5.02
C SER A 193 -10.88 -2.55 5.82
N LEU A 194 -10.32 -2.74 7.02
CA LEU A 194 -10.67 -3.86 7.90
C LEU A 194 -12.15 -3.81 8.31
N ILE A 195 -12.67 -2.65 8.68
CA ILE A 195 -14.08 -2.48 9.07
C ILE A 195 -15.00 -2.81 7.90
N LEU A 196 -14.71 -2.30 6.69
CA LEU A 196 -15.48 -2.63 5.49
C LEU A 196 -15.50 -4.13 5.21
N PHE A 197 -14.35 -4.79 5.38
CA PHE A 197 -14.23 -6.23 5.20
C PHE A 197 -15.06 -7.02 6.22
N ILE A 198 -15.01 -6.66 7.50
CA ILE A 198 -15.81 -7.31 8.55
C ILE A 198 -17.31 -7.14 8.27
N ILE A 199 -17.75 -5.95 7.84
CA ILE A 199 -19.15 -5.71 7.45
C ILE A 199 -19.53 -6.62 6.27
N GLY A 200 -18.70 -6.70 5.23
CA GLY A 200 -18.93 -7.59 4.09
C GLY A 200 -18.97 -9.07 4.50
N LEU A 201 -18.09 -9.50 5.41
CA LEU A 201 -18.04 -10.86 5.93
C LEU A 201 -19.31 -11.23 6.70
N LEU A 202 -19.80 -10.34 7.58
CA LEU A 202 -21.03 -10.57 8.35
C LEU A 202 -22.24 -10.71 7.43
N LEU A 203 -22.34 -9.88 6.38
CA LEU A 203 -23.39 -9.98 5.38
C LEU A 203 -23.31 -11.29 4.60
N PHE A 204 -22.10 -11.69 4.16
CA PHE A 204 -21.87 -12.96 3.48
C PHE A 204 -22.30 -14.16 4.32
N VAL A 205 -21.86 -14.23 5.58
CA VAL A 205 -22.20 -15.33 6.50
C VAL A 205 -23.70 -15.37 6.79
N HIS A 206 -24.35 -14.21 6.94
CA HIS A 206 -25.80 -14.15 7.13
C HIS A 206 -26.54 -14.69 5.91
N PHE A 207 -26.08 -14.33 4.70
CA PHE A 207 -26.66 -14.79 3.46
C PHE A 207 -26.52 -16.31 3.27
N VAL A 208 -25.32 -16.85 3.50
CA VAL A 208 -25.07 -18.29 3.42
C VAL A 208 -25.92 -19.06 4.44
N ASN A 209 -26.00 -18.61 5.70
CA ASN A 209 -26.85 -19.27 6.71
C ASN A 209 -28.33 -19.26 6.32
N PHE A 210 -28.83 -18.15 5.76
CA PHE A 210 -30.21 -18.09 5.29
C PHE A 210 -30.47 -19.10 4.17
N GLN A 211 -29.58 -19.20 3.18
CA GLN A 211 -29.68 -20.20 2.11
C GLN A 211 -29.62 -21.64 2.64
N VAL A 212 -28.69 -21.95 3.55
CA VAL A 212 -28.56 -23.27 4.16
C VAL A 212 -29.82 -23.64 4.95
N ALA A 213 -30.36 -22.71 5.75
CA ALA A 213 -31.60 -22.93 6.50
C ALA A 213 -32.80 -23.19 5.57
N LEU A 214 -32.89 -22.47 4.45
CA LEU A 214 -33.96 -22.63 3.47
C LEU A 214 -33.88 -23.99 2.77
N CYS A 215 -32.69 -24.41 2.34
CA CYS A 215 -32.44 -25.74 1.75
C CYS A 215 -32.78 -26.89 2.71
N CYS A 216 -32.40 -26.77 3.99
CA CYS A 216 -32.77 -27.76 5.01
C CYS A 216 -34.28 -27.83 5.24
N SER A 217 -34.98 -26.70 5.25
CA SER A 217 -36.44 -26.67 5.43
C SER A 217 -37.23 -27.23 4.25
N ALA A 218 -36.70 -27.13 3.03
CA ALA A 218 -37.34 -27.65 1.82
C ALA A 218 -37.15 -29.17 1.61
N SER A 219 -36.19 -29.78 2.34
CA SER A 219 -35.89 -31.22 2.25
C SER A 219 -36.61 -32.09 3.29
N VAL A 220 -37.41 -31.49 4.18
CA VAL A 220 -38.22 -32.18 5.22
C VAL A 220 -39.69 -32.10 4.84
#